data_AF-A0A8B0SP65-F1
#
_entry.id   AF-A0A8B0SP65-F1
#
_cell.length_a   1.000
_cell.length_b   1.000
_cell.length_c   1.000
_cell.angle_alpha   90.00
_cell.angle_beta   90.00
_cell.angle_gamma   90.00
#
_symmetry.space_group_name_H-M   'P 1'
#
loop_
_entity.id
_entity.type
_entity.pdbx_description
1 polymer ?
#
loop_
_entity_poly.entity_id
_entity_poly.type
_entity_poly.pdbx_seq_one_letter_code
_entity_poly.pdbx_strand_id
1 'polypeptide(L)'
;MTEKLMIEQKDDLLLQSSMTYSLLAELHNHGFVKSDYFEKMNFGTPWFKSHLQKMGVGNKGFVMIALYSMLVLPKEVMQNTYPTEYENIREFVKKNARNITSTYKSDIQNVDFIRHIRNAVAHANVEVRSNDVIIFYDKNSHKEEFKCEFPIDKLGELLNKLQSIHFKYINLTYT
;
A
#
# COMPACT_ATOMS: atom_id res chain seq x y z
N MET A 1 9.37 33.89 1.06
CA MET A 1 9.72 33.19 -0.18
C MET A 1 10.04 31.77 0.23
N THR A 2 9.10 30.83 0.04
CA THR A 2 9.30 29.44 0.47
C THR A 2 10.27 28.80 -0.51
N GLU A 3 11.43 28.32 -0.04
CA GLU A 3 12.34 27.53 -0.85
C GLU A 3 11.57 26.34 -1.43
N LYS A 4 11.49 26.27 -2.76
CA LYS A 4 10.88 25.14 -3.44
C LYS A 4 11.87 23.99 -3.31
N LEU A 5 11.52 22.98 -2.51
CA LEU A 5 12.27 21.74 -2.39
C LEU A 5 12.58 21.21 -3.80
N MET A 6 13.85 21.09 -4.14
CA MET A 6 14.29 20.52 -5.41
C MET A 6 14.25 19.00 -5.29
N ILE A 7 13.18 18.41 -5.83
CA ILE A 7 12.98 16.96 -5.82
C ILE A 7 13.64 16.37 -7.06
N GLU A 8 14.43 15.30 -6.90
CA GLU A 8 14.96 14.57 -8.05
C GLU A 8 13.84 13.78 -8.74
N GLN A 9 13.84 13.76 -10.08
CA GLN A 9 12.78 13.11 -10.87
C GLN A 9 12.55 11.64 -10.51
N LYS A 10 13.60 10.94 -10.06
CA LYS A 10 13.49 9.54 -9.60
C LYS A 10 12.67 9.38 -8.32
N ASP A 11 12.58 10.43 -7.50
CA ASP A 11 11.91 10.41 -6.20
C ASP A 11 10.51 11.03 -6.24
N ASP A 12 10.17 11.77 -7.29
CA ASP A 12 8.85 12.38 -7.50
C ASP A 12 7.71 11.38 -7.25
N LEU A 13 7.83 10.17 -7.79
CA LEU A 13 6.78 9.16 -7.69
C LEU A 13 6.65 8.62 -6.27
N LEU A 14 7.78 8.43 -5.56
CA LEU A 14 7.80 7.96 -4.18
C LEU A 14 7.21 9.03 -3.23
N LEU A 15 7.64 10.27 -3.41
CA LEU A 15 7.17 11.41 -2.62
C LEU A 15 5.69 11.66 -2.84
N GLN A 16 5.25 11.76 -4.09
CA GLN A 16 3.86 12.01 -4.42
C GLN A 16 2.95 10.89 -3.90
N SER A 17 3.35 9.63 -4.06
CA SER A 17 2.56 8.49 -3.57
C SER A 17 2.48 8.44 -2.05
N SER A 18 3.59 8.69 -1.35
CA SER A 18 3.64 8.75 0.11
C SER A 18 2.79 9.89 0.65
N MET A 19 2.90 11.10 0.07
CA MET A 19 2.09 12.26 0.47
C MET A 19 0.60 12.04 0.18
N THR A 20 0.26 11.47 -0.97
CA THR A 20 -1.13 11.18 -1.35
C THR A 20 -1.76 10.18 -0.38
N TYR A 21 -1.05 9.10 -0.04
CA TYR A 21 -1.50 8.15 0.96
C TYR A 21 -1.70 8.83 2.32
N SER A 22 -0.69 9.56 2.81
CA SER A 22 -0.76 10.24 4.11
C SER A 22 -1.95 11.19 4.17
N LEU A 23 -2.17 11.99 3.11
CA LEU A 23 -3.34 12.88 3.03
C LEU A 23 -4.65 12.10 3.10
N LEU A 24 -4.81 11.03 2.30
CA LEU A 24 -6.05 10.23 2.31
C LEU A 24 -6.29 9.55 3.66
N ALA A 25 -5.24 9.05 4.31
CA ALA A 25 -5.32 8.49 5.65
C ALA A 25 -5.78 9.55 6.67
N GLU A 26 -5.23 10.76 6.63
CA GLU A 26 -5.63 11.85 7.53
C GLU A 26 -7.06 12.32 7.29
N LEU A 27 -7.50 12.40 6.02
CA LEU A 27 -8.90 12.71 5.68
C LEU A 27 -9.85 11.65 6.25
N HIS A 28 -9.46 10.38 6.22
CA HIS A 28 -10.23 9.31 6.85
C HIS A 28 -10.28 9.46 8.37
N ASN A 29 -9.11 9.61 9.01
CA ASN A 29 -8.96 9.69 10.47
C ASN A 29 -9.74 10.87 11.08
N HIS A 30 -9.80 12.00 10.36
CA HIS A 30 -10.52 13.20 10.78
C HIS A 30 -11.98 13.25 10.32
N GLY A 31 -12.51 12.15 9.76
CA GLY A 31 -13.92 12.07 9.36
C GLY A 31 -14.30 13.09 8.28
N PHE A 32 -13.39 13.44 7.37
CA PHE A 32 -13.54 14.50 6.38
C PHE A 32 -14.88 14.46 5.63
N VAL A 33 -15.31 13.28 5.16
CA VAL A 33 -16.56 13.11 4.40
C VAL A 33 -17.83 13.38 5.22
N LYS A 34 -17.72 13.46 6.55
CA LYS A 34 -18.79 13.81 7.49
C LYS A 34 -18.72 15.27 7.95
N SER A 35 -17.75 16.04 7.48
CA SER A 35 -17.55 17.43 7.90
C SER A 35 -18.46 18.41 7.15
N ASP A 36 -18.80 19.52 7.82
CA ASP A 36 -19.48 20.67 7.20
C ASP A 36 -18.74 21.20 5.97
N TYR A 37 -17.41 21.10 5.97
CA TYR A 37 -16.58 21.51 4.85
C TYR A 37 -16.90 20.67 3.60
N PHE A 38 -16.85 19.34 3.73
CA PHE A 38 -17.16 18.43 2.63
C PHE A 38 -18.61 18.60 2.13
N GLU A 39 -19.55 18.82 3.05
CA GLU A 39 -20.95 19.09 2.69
C GLU A 39 -21.09 20.34 1.81
N LYS A 40 -20.29 21.38 2.04
CA LYS A 40 -20.33 22.63 1.26
C LYS A 40 -19.52 22.57 -0.04
N MET A 41 -18.66 21.55 -0.23
CA MET A 41 -17.86 21.43 -1.46
C MET A 41 -18.73 21.21 -2.70
N ASN A 42 -18.47 21.95 -3.78
CA ASN A 42 -19.10 21.72 -5.06
C ASN A 42 -18.24 20.80 -5.92
N PHE A 43 -18.74 19.60 -6.23
CA PHE A 43 -18.08 18.66 -7.13
C PHE A 43 -18.62 18.89 -8.54
N GLY A 44 -17.73 18.93 -9.54
CA GLY A 44 -18.15 19.00 -10.95
C GLY A 44 -19.06 17.85 -11.37
N THR A 45 -19.02 16.72 -10.65
CA THR A 45 -19.94 15.61 -10.82
C THR A 45 -20.57 15.23 -9.46
N PRO A 46 -21.87 15.54 -9.23
CA PRO A 46 -22.55 15.25 -7.96
C PRO A 46 -22.57 13.76 -7.58
N TRP A 47 -22.53 12.88 -8.57
CA TRP A 47 -22.44 11.44 -8.36
C TRP A 47 -21.22 11.06 -7.51
N PHE A 48 -20.03 11.61 -7.80
CA PHE A 48 -18.82 11.31 -7.03
C PHE A 48 -18.94 11.78 -5.58
N LYS A 49 -19.49 12.98 -5.33
CA LYS A 49 -19.70 13.48 -3.96
C LYS A 49 -20.60 12.55 -3.15
N SER A 50 -21.76 12.20 -3.70
CA SER A 50 -22.72 11.33 -3.01
C SER A 50 -22.18 9.92 -2.74
N HIS A 51 -21.39 9.36 -3.66
CA HIS A 51 -20.80 8.03 -3.48
C HIS A 51 -19.62 8.07 -2.51
N LEU A 52 -18.76 9.09 -2.59
CA LEU A 52 -17.67 9.29 -1.63
C LEU A 52 -18.19 9.48 -0.20
N GLN A 53 -19.31 10.18 -0.03
CA GLN A 53 -19.96 10.34 1.28
C GLN A 53 -20.44 9.01 1.86
N LYS A 54 -21.01 8.13 1.02
CA LYS A 54 -21.51 6.81 1.43
C LYS A 54 -20.39 5.80 1.68
N MET A 55 -19.39 5.78 0.79
CA MET A 55 -18.31 4.80 0.82
C MET A 55 -17.22 5.18 1.84
N GLY A 56 -17.03 6.48 2.09
CA GLY A 56 -15.91 7.00 2.87
C GLY A 56 -14.57 6.87 2.15
N VAL A 57 -13.55 7.51 2.73
CA VAL A 57 -12.18 7.53 2.18
C VAL A 57 -11.45 6.21 2.43
N GLY A 58 -11.72 5.52 3.55
CA GLY A 58 -11.05 4.27 3.95
C GLY A 58 -11.74 2.97 3.48
N ASN A 59 -12.32 2.96 2.28
CA ASN A 59 -13.05 1.80 1.77
C ASN A 59 -12.13 0.69 1.19
N LYS A 60 -12.69 -0.42 0.68
CA LYS A 60 -11.88 -1.51 0.08
C LYS A 60 -10.98 -1.05 -1.07
N GLY A 61 -11.41 -0.07 -1.86
CA GLY A 61 -10.59 0.52 -2.92
C GLY A 61 -9.39 1.31 -2.36
N PHE A 62 -9.53 1.90 -1.17
CA PHE A 62 -8.41 2.55 -0.48
C PHE A 62 -7.33 1.56 -0.07
N VAL A 63 -7.68 0.33 0.33
CA VAL A 63 -6.69 -0.74 0.61
C VAL A 63 -5.80 -0.98 -0.61
N MET A 64 -6.38 -1.05 -1.81
CA MET A 64 -5.62 -1.23 -3.05
C MET A 64 -4.72 -0.04 -3.35
N ILE A 65 -5.22 1.19 -3.22
CA ILE A 65 -4.43 2.40 -3.44
C ILE A 65 -3.28 2.49 -2.42
N ALA A 66 -3.54 2.17 -1.15
CA ALA A 66 -2.55 2.18 -0.09
C ALA A 66 -1.43 1.16 -0.37
N LEU A 67 -1.80 -0.09 -0.67
CA LEU A 67 -0.82 -1.13 -0.98
C LEU A 67 -0.04 -0.81 -2.25
N TYR A 68 -0.68 -0.28 -3.28
CA TYR A 68 -0.01 0.09 -4.53
C TYR A 68 1.03 1.20 -4.30
N SER A 69 0.65 2.24 -3.55
CA SER A 69 1.55 3.33 -3.16
C SER A 69 2.70 2.86 -2.26
N MET A 70 2.47 1.86 -1.41
CA MET A 70 3.46 1.40 -0.43
C MET A 70 4.37 0.28 -0.92
N LEU A 71 3.94 -0.53 -1.90
CA LEU A 71 4.68 -1.71 -2.36
C LEU A 71 5.10 -1.63 -3.82
N VAL A 72 4.26 -1.06 -4.69
CA VAL A 72 4.45 -1.13 -6.14
C VAL A 72 5.21 0.09 -6.66
N LEU A 73 4.78 1.29 -6.28
CA LEU A 73 5.39 2.54 -6.75
C LEU A 73 6.86 2.73 -6.33
N PRO A 74 7.26 2.44 -5.08
CA PRO A 74 8.67 2.52 -4.66
C PRO A 74 9.58 1.50 -5.35
N LYS A 75 8.98 0.53 -6.06
CA LYS A 75 9.64 -0.61 -6.71
C LYS A 75 10.68 -1.26 -5.76
N GLU A 76 11.74 -1.80 -6.34
CA GLU A 76 12.85 -2.44 -5.64
C GLU A 76 13.85 -1.42 -5.06
N VAL A 77 13.66 -0.11 -5.30
CA VAL A 77 14.58 0.92 -4.80
C VAL A 77 14.59 0.89 -3.27
N MET A 78 13.42 0.97 -2.62
CA MET A 78 13.35 0.93 -1.16
C MET A 78 13.84 -0.41 -0.60
N GLN A 79 13.52 -1.53 -1.26
CA GLN A 79 13.96 -2.86 -0.83
C GLN A 79 15.48 -3.01 -0.89
N ASN A 80 16.12 -2.48 -1.93
CA ASN A 80 17.58 -2.53 -2.12
C ASN A 80 18.31 -1.55 -1.18
N THR A 81 17.71 -0.39 -0.90
CA THR A 81 18.27 0.61 0.02
C THR A 81 18.13 0.21 1.49
N TYR A 82 17.04 -0.47 1.86
CA TYR A 82 16.71 -0.84 3.24
C TYR A 82 16.44 -2.36 3.39
N PRO A 83 17.43 -3.23 3.08
CA PRO A 83 17.22 -4.67 3.05
C PRO A 83 16.86 -5.26 4.42
N THR A 84 17.46 -4.76 5.50
CA THR A 84 17.18 -5.21 6.88
C THR A 84 15.76 -4.87 7.30
N GLU A 85 15.29 -3.67 6.98
CA GLU A 85 13.93 -3.23 7.28
C GLU A 85 12.90 -4.03 6.48
N TYR A 86 13.17 -4.29 5.20
CA TYR A 86 12.32 -5.15 4.37
C TYR A 86 12.30 -6.60 4.85
N GLU A 87 13.40 -7.10 5.41
CA GLU A 87 13.41 -8.44 6.03
C GLU A 87 12.52 -8.49 7.28
N ASN A 88 12.51 -7.44 8.10
CA ASN A 88 11.58 -7.34 9.23
C ASN A 88 10.12 -7.31 8.77
N ILE A 89 9.82 -6.64 7.66
CA ILE A 89 8.47 -6.64 7.07
C ILE A 89 8.13 -8.04 6.52
N ARG A 90 9.07 -8.71 5.84
CA ARG A 90 8.89 -10.08 5.36
C ARG A 90 8.53 -11.02 6.50
N GLU A 91 9.28 -10.99 7.59
CA GLU A 91 9.03 -11.83 8.76
C GLU A 91 7.71 -11.47 9.45
N PHE A 92 7.34 -10.19 9.51
CA PHE A 92 6.02 -9.78 9.98
C PHE A 92 4.89 -10.35 9.11
N VAL A 93 5.02 -10.25 7.79
CA VAL A 93 4.03 -10.80 6.86
C VAL A 93 3.92 -12.31 7.00
N LYS A 94 5.06 -13.01 6.98
CA LYS A 94 5.16 -14.46 7.13
C LYS A 94 4.52 -14.96 8.42
N LYS A 95 4.73 -14.25 9.54
CA LYS A 95 4.14 -14.58 10.84
C LYS A 95 2.61 -14.46 10.87
N ASN A 96 2.04 -13.53 10.11
CA ASN A 96 0.61 -13.23 10.15
C ASN A 96 -0.18 -13.82 8.97
N ALA A 97 0.49 -14.17 7.87
CA ALA A 97 -0.12 -14.77 6.70
C ALA A 97 -0.70 -16.16 7.02
N ARG A 98 -1.81 -16.48 6.36
CA ARG A 98 -2.57 -17.72 6.48
C ARG A 98 -2.78 -18.33 5.10
N ASN A 99 -3.12 -19.61 5.07
CA ASN A 99 -3.51 -20.32 3.85
C ASN A 99 -2.49 -20.12 2.70
N ILE A 100 -1.21 -20.27 3.03
CA ILE A 100 -0.08 -19.98 2.14
C ILE A 100 0.11 -21.16 1.18
N THR A 101 0.20 -20.88 -0.10
CA THR A 101 0.58 -21.84 -1.15
C THR A 101 1.56 -21.17 -2.09
N SER A 102 2.66 -21.85 -2.42
CA SER A 102 3.59 -21.39 -3.44
C SER A 102 4.10 -22.57 -4.24
N THR A 103 4.12 -22.44 -5.57
CA THR A 103 4.74 -23.39 -6.48
C THR A 103 5.97 -22.79 -7.17
N TYR A 104 6.41 -21.60 -6.77
CA TYR A 104 7.57 -20.95 -7.33
C TYR A 104 8.85 -21.69 -6.93
N LYS A 105 9.59 -22.17 -7.92
CA LYS A 105 10.84 -22.91 -7.69
C LYS A 105 11.97 -21.98 -7.25
N SER A 106 11.92 -20.71 -7.65
CA SER A 106 12.94 -19.70 -7.36
C SER A 106 13.18 -19.46 -5.86
N ASP A 107 12.15 -19.64 -5.04
CA ASP A 107 12.15 -19.30 -3.62
C ASP A 107 11.42 -20.34 -2.78
N ILE A 108 11.36 -21.58 -3.26
CA ILE A 108 10.68 -22.70 -2.59
C ILE A 108 11.19 -22.96 -1.17
N GLN A 109 12.48 -22.66 -0.91
CA GLN A 109 13.09 -22.82 0.41
C GLN A 109 12.78 -21.68 1.37
N ASN A 110 12.53 -20.47 0.85
CA ASN A 110 12.21 -19.29 1.64
C ASN A 110 11.37 -18.32 0.82
N VAL A 111 10.05 -18.50 0.88
CA VAL A 111 9.08 -17.78 0.05
C VAL A 111 9.22 -16.26 0.21
N ASP A 112 9.31 -15.56 -0.92
CA ASP A 112 9.37 -14.10 -0.95
C ASP A 112 7.98 -13.49 -0.92
N PHE A 113 7.43 -13.43 0.29
CA PHE A 113 6.12 -12.83 0.54
C PHE A 113 6.00 -11.41 0.00
N ILE A 114 7.02 -10.57 0.16
CA ILE A 114 6.94 -9.17 -0.25
C ILE A 114 6.89 -9.06 -1.77
N ARG A 115 7.76 -9.80 -2.47
CA ARG A 115 7.75 -9.85 -3.93
C ARG A 115 6.40 -10.34 -4.47
N HIS A 116 5.88 -11.42 -3.92
CA HIS A 116 4.60 -11.99 -4.37
C HIS A 116 3.41 -11.08 -4.08
N ILE A 117 3.33 -10.50 -2.87
CA ILE A 117 2.26 -9.54 -2.53
C ILE A 117 2.35 -8.31 -3.41
N ARG A 118 3.56 -7.76 -3.64
CA ARG A 118 3.78 -6.64 -4.56
C ARG A 118 3.28 -6.98 -5.96
N ASN A 119 3.63 -8.15 -6.49
CA ASN A 119 3.19 -8.58 -7.81
C ASN A 119 1.66 -8.74 -7.88
N ALA A 120 1.04 -9.35 -6.86
CA ALA A 120 -0.40 -9.47 -6.76
C ALA A 120 -1.08 -8.09 -6.80
N VAL A 121 -0.57 -7.13 -6.04
CA VAL A 121 -1.08 -5.74 -6.02
C VAL A 121 -0.86 -5.04 -7.35
N ALA A 122 0.32 -5.19 -7.97
CA ALA A 122 0.64 -4.59 -9.26
C ALA A 122 -0.27 -5.09 -10.40
N HIS A 123 -0.70 -6.35 -10.33
CA HIS A 123 -1.60 -6.97 -11.29
C HIS A 123 -3.09 -6.90 -10.89
N ALA A 124 -3.41 -6.17 -9.81
CA ALA A 124 -4.77 -6.09 -9.24
C ALA A 124 -5.40 -7.46 -8.91
N ASN A 125 -4.56 -8.46 -8.63
CA ASN A 125 -4.96 -9.81 -8.22
C ASN A 125 -5.10 -9.88 -6.69
N VAL A 126 -5.98 -9.04 -6.16
CA VAL A 126 -6.23 -8.89 -4.73
C VAL A 126 -7.72 -8.93 -4.45
N GLU A 127 -8.13 -9.77 -3.51
CA GLU A 127 -9.52 -9.87 -3.07
C GLU A 127 -9.63 -9.46 -1.60
N VAL A 128 -10.65 -8.68 -1.25
CA VAL A 128 -10.94 -8.29 0.14
C VAL A 128 -12.23 -8.97 0.60
N ARG A 129 -12.07 -10.08 1.33
CA ARG A 129 -13.18 -10.80 1.96
C ARG A 129 -13.62 -10.01 3.19
N SER A 130 -14.86 -9.53 3.17
CA SER A 130 -15.37 -8.47 4.05
C SER A 130 -14.97 -8.63 5.53
N ASN A 131 -14.16 -7.68 6.01
CA ASN A 131 -13.68 -7.51 7.39
C ASN A 131 -12.86 -8.67 8.00
N ASP A 132 -12.39 -9.61 7.18
CA ASP A 132 -11.59 -10.75 7.65
C ASP A 132 -10.17 -10.69 7.08
N VAL A 133 -10.04 -10.97 5.78
CA VAL A 133 -8.74 -11.16 5.12
C VAL A 133 -8.64 -10.45 3.78
N ILE A 134 -7.41 -10.10 3.44
CA ILE A 134 -6.96 -9.71 2.10
C ILE A 134 -6.29 -10.93 1.49
N ILE A 135 -6.70 -11.30 0.29
CA ILE A 135 -6.18 -12.46 -0.43
C ILE A 135 -5.28 -11.94 -1.54
N PHE A 136 -4.04 -12.37 -1.55
CA PHE A 136 -3.07 -12.04 -2.59
C PHE A 136 -2.88 -13.24 -3.51
N TYR A 137 -2.93 -13.00 -4.82
CA TYR A 137 -2.66 -14.00 -5.85
C TYR A 137 -1.59 -13.49 -6.82
N ASP A 138 -0.50 -14.25 -6.93
CA ASP A 138 0.57 -13.97 -7.89
C ASP A 138 0.77 -15.17 -8.81
N LYS A 139 0.94 -14.90 -10.10
CA LYS A 139 1.15 -15.92 -11.13
C LYS A 139 2.12 -15.40 -12.19
N ASN A 140 3.13 -16.22 -12.51
CA ASN A 140 4.09 -15.88 -13.55
C ASN A 140 3.76 -16.59 -14.88
N SER A 141 4.55 -16.27 -15.90
CA SER A 141 4.45 -16.85 -17.25
C SER A 141 4.71 -18.37 -17.27
N HIS A 142 5.44 -18.91 -16.30
CA HIS A 142 5.72 -20.34 -16.16
C HIS A 142 4.59 -21.12 -15.47
N LYS A 143 3.45 -20.47 -15.22
CA LYS A 143 2.30 -21.02 -14.48
C LYS A 143 2.65 -21.41 -13.03
N GLU A 144 3.69 -20.81 -12.47
CA GLU A 144 3.94 -20.89 -11.03
C GLU A 144 3.02 -19.91 -10.32
N GLU A 145 2.49 -20.32 -9.18
CA GLU A 145 1.45 -19.60 -8.46
C GLU A 145 1.83 -19.43 -7.00
N PHE A 146 1.47 -18.28 -6.46
CA PHE A 146 1.52 -17.97 -5.04
C PHE A 146 0.15 -17.46 -4.61
N LYS A 147 -0.30 -17.91 -3.44
CA LYS A 147 -1.49 -17.45 -2.78
C LYS A 147 -1.24 -17.32 -1.28
N CYS A 148 -1.69 -16.24 -0.69
CA CYS A 148 -1.81 -16.15 0.77
C CYS A 148 -3.02 -15.29 1.17
N GLU A 149 -3.48 -15.50 2.39
CA GLU A 149 -4.46 -14.65 3.05
C GLU A 149 -3.74 -13.85 4.15
N PHE A 150 -4.03 -12.55 4.24
CA PHE A 150 -3.45 -11.65 5.22
C PHE A 150 -4.56 -10.98 6.04
N PRO A 151 -4.51 -11.02 7.39
CA PRO A 151 -5.56 -10.45 8.23
C PRO A 151 -5.71 -8.93 8.05
N ILE A 152 -6.96 -8.45 7.87
CA ILE A 152 -7.23 -7.01 7.69
C ILE A 152 -6.87 -6.19 8.94
N ASP A 153 -7.03 -6.75 10.14
CA ASP A 153 -6.65 -6.10 11.40
C ASP A 153 -5.15 -5.83 11.52
N LYS A 154 -4.33 -6.54 10.74
CA LYS A 154 -2.87 -6.34 10.63
C LYS A 154 -2.45 -5.41 9.50
N LEU A 155 -3.37 -5.03 8.60
CA LEU A 155 -3.05 -4.17 7.46
C LEU A 155 -2.50 -2.82 7.89
N GLY A 156 -3.12 -2.19 8.90
CA GLY A 156 -2.65 -0.89 9.41
C GLY A 156 -1.20 -0.97 9.91
N GLU A 157 -0.84 -2.04 10.62
CA GLU A 157 0.54 -2.24 11.08
C GLU A 157 1.51 -2.47 9.91
N LEU A 158 1.10 -3.25 8.89
CA LEU A 158 1.90 -3.44 7.68
C LEU A 158 2.18 -2.10 6.97
N LEU A 159 1.13 -1.30 6.76
CA LEU A 159 1.23 0.00 6.09
C LEU A 159 2.12 0.97 6.89
N ASN A 160 2.01 0.98 8.22
CA ASN A 160 2.86 1.81 9.07
C ASN A 160 4.35 1.41 8.98
N LYS A 161 4.64 0.10 8.95
CA LYS A 161 6.02 -0.38 8.76
C LYS A 161 6.57 0.07 7.41
N LEU A 162 5.82 -0.07 6.32
CA LEU A 162 6.22 0.40 4.99
C LEU A 162 6.42 1.92 4.95
N GLN A 163 5.46 2.68 5.49
CA GLN A 163 5.52 4.14 5.55
C GLN A 163 6.73 4.63 6.35
N SER A 164 7.11 3.93 7.42
CA SER A 164 8.29 4.30 8.21
C SER A 164 9.59 4.25 7.39
N ILE A 165 9.70 3.30 6.46
CA ILE A 165 10.86 3.19 5.55
C ILE A 165 10.84 4.35 4.55
N HIS A 166 9.69 4.64 3.97
CA HIS A 166 9.54 5.77 3.04
C HIS A 166 9.89 7.10 3.72
N PHE A 167 9.40 7.30 4.94
CA PHE A 167 9.70 8.48 5.72
C PHE A 167 11.20 8.59 6.04
N LYS A 168 11.84 7.47 6.40
CA LYS A 168 13.29 7.42 6.62
C LYS A 168 14.06 7.85 5.37
N TYR A 169 13.67 7.36 4.19
CA TYR A 169 14.27 7.76 2.92
C TYR A 169 14.09 9.27 2.68
N ILE A 170 12.84 9.74 2.74
CA ILE A 170 12.51 11.14 2.47
C ILE A 170 13.27 12.07 3.41
N ASN A 171 13.28 11.77 4.71
CA ASN A 171 13.94 12.59 5.72
C ASN A 171 15.47 12.61 5.57
N LEU A 172 16.09 11.51 5.11
CA LEU A 172 17.53 11.48 4.86
C LEU A 172 17.93 12.20 3.57
N THR A 173 17.02 12.32 2.61
CA THR A 173 17.31 12.90 1.29
C THR A 173 16.91 14.37 1.19
N TYR A 174 15.87 14.79 1.91
CA TYR A 174 15.19 16.07 1.68
C TYR A 174 15.01 16.95 2.94
N THR A 175 15.62 16.60 4.07
CA THR A 175 15.56 17.37 5.34
C THR A 175 16.95 17.47 5.94
#